data_AF-A0A5S4YH94-F1
#
_entry.id   AF-A0A5S4YH94-F1
#
_cell.length_a   1.000
_cell.length_b   1.000
_cell.length_c   1.000
_cell.angle_alpha   90.00
_cell.angle_beta   90.00
_cell.angle_gamma   90.00
#
_symmetry.space_group_name_H-M   'P 1'
#
loop_
_entity.id
_entity.type
_entity.pdbx_description
1 polymer ?
#
loop_
_entity_poly.entity_id
_entity_poly.type
_entity_poly.pdbx_seq_one_letter_code
_entity_poly.pdbx_strand_id
1 'polypeptide(L)'
;MFARLLILLYAIVSYAVFTISFLYMLGFVGNYVVPKSIDQSIDVGGPVNLSEAIVVNLTLMSLFAIQHSVMARPAFKRWLVKILPLACQRSTYVLLSSLILLLLFWQWRPISTPIWQTSGVAAWLLTGIHWLGWLIAFASTHMIDHFDLFGLRQAFVAFRGTEIPGQSFRTPLLYKIVRHPLMLGFLLAFWATPEMTAGHLLFAIANTAYILDDRFH
;
A
#
# COMPACT_ATOMS: atom_id res chain seq x y z
N MET A 1 -16.25 0.39 -29.37
CA MET A 1 -16.45 1.54 -28.45
C MET A 1 -16.88 1.09 -27.05
N PHE A 2 -17.91 0.24 -26.92
CA PHE A 2 -18.41 -0.25 -25.63
C PHE A 2 -17.37 -0.95 -24.74
N ALA A 3 -16.64 -1.94 -25.27
CA ALA A 3 -15.59 -2.64 -24.50
C ALA A 3 -14.48 -1.69 -23.99
N ARG A 4 -14.12 -0.67 -24.77
CA ARG A 4 -13.13 0.35 -24.38
C ARG A 4 -13.64 1.25 -23.26
N LEU A 5 -14.94 1.57 -23.26
CA LEU A 5 -15.58 2.32 -22.17
C LEU A 5 -15.60 1.51 -20.87
N LEU A 6 -15.89 0.20 -20.94
CA LEU A 6 -15.85 -0.68 -19.77
C LEU A 6 -14.45 -0.75 -19.16
N ILE A 7 -13.40 -0.83 -19.97
CA ILE A 7 -12.00 -0.81 -19.51
C ILE A 7 -11.70 0.50 -18.74
N LEU A 8 -12.17 1.63 -19.25
CA LEU A 8 -11.98 2.93 -18.60
C LEU A 8 -12.72 3.01 -17.26
N LEU A 9 -14.00 2.62 -17.24
CA LEU A 9 -14.80 2.59 -16.00
C LEU A 9 -14.17 1.66 -14.96
N TYR A 10 -13.72 0.48 -15.38
CA TYR A 10 -13.02 -0.47 -14.51
C TYR A 10 -11.75 0.13 -13.89
N ALA A 11 -10.94 0.84 -14.68
CA ALA A 11 -9.75 1.51 -14.18
C ALA A 11 -10.07 2.65 -13.19
N ILE A 12 -11.13 3.42 -13.45
CA ILE A 12 -11.61 4.49 -12.54
C ILE A 12 -12.05 3.90 -11.21
N VAL A 13 -12.85 2.84 -11.22
CA VAL A 13 -13.28 2.15 -9.99
C VAL A 13 -12.08 1.58 -9.23
N SER A 14 -11.15 0.93 -9.94
CA SER A 14 -9.92 0.39 -9.33
C SER A 14 -9.10 1.48 -8.64
N TYR A 15 -8.95 2.64 -9.30
CA TYR A 15 -8.25 3.79 -8.74
C TYR A 15 -8.98 4.41 -7.52
N ALA A 16 -10.31 4.47 -7.56
CA ALA A 16 -11.10 4.96 -6.44
C ALA A 16 -10.95 4.03 -5.22
N VAL A 17 -11.03 2.72 -5.41
CA VAL A 17 -10.80 1.72 -4.34
C VAL A 17 -9.38 1.84 -3.79
N PHE A 18 -8.38 2.01 -4.65
CA PHE A 18 -7.01 2.29 -4.22
C PHE A 18 -6.93 3.54 -3.35
N THR A 19 -7.51 4.66 -3.81
CA THR A 19 -7.49 5.93 -3.09
C THR A 19 -8.11 5.78 -1.70
N ILE A 20 -9.27 5.11 -1.60
CA ILE A 20 -9.93 4.82 -0.32
C ILE A 20 -9.02 3.96 0.56
N SER A 21 -8.45 2.88 0.04
CA SER A 21 -7.56 1.99 0.80
C SER A 21 -6.30 2.71 1.28
N PHE A 22 -5.72 3.58 0.46
CA PHE A 22 -4.54 4.36 0.80
C PHE A 22 -4.85 5.38 1.90
N LEU A 23 -5.94 6.14 1.76
CA LEU A 23 -6.38 7.09 2.81
C LEU A 23 -6.70 6.37 4.13
N TYR A 24 -7.33 5.18 4.05
CA TYR A 24 -7.55 4.35 5.23
C TYR A 24 -6.22 3.93 5.85
N MET A 25 -5.19 3.61 5.05
CA MET A 25 -3.85 3.24 5.54
C MET A 25 -3.21 4.35 6.39
N LEU A 26 -3.36 5.61 5.99
CA LEU A 26 -2.87 6.77 6.77
C LEU A 26 -3.51 6.78 8.16
N GLY A 27 -4.82 6.60 8.23
CA GLY A 27 -5.56 6.52 9.50
C GLY A 27 -5.25 5.26 10.29
N PHE A 28 -5.09 4.12 9.61
CA PHE A 28 -4.81 2.83 10.22
C PHE A 28 -3.47 2.82 10.95
N VAL A 29 -2.39 3.24 10.28
CA VAL A 29 -1.05 3.26 10.88
C VAL A 29 -0.90 4.39 11.90
N GLY A 30 -1.49 5.56 11.62
CA GLY A 30 -1.38 6.74 12.49
C GLY A 30 -2.38 6.77 13.66
N ASN A 31 -3.28 5.80 13.75
CA ASN A 31 -4.42 5.80 14.69
C ASN A 31 -5.34 7.04 14.55
N TYR A 32 -5.57 7.49 13.31
CA TYR A 32 -6.39 8.67 13.01
C TYR A 32 -7.73 8.30 12.38
N VAL A 33 -8.83 8.74 12.99
CA VAL A 33 -10.18 8.86 12.38
C VAL A 33 -10.58 7.68 11.47
N VAL A 34 -10.35 6.44 11.95
CA VAL A 34 -10.80 5.21 11.30
C VAL A 34 -11.45 4.26 12.33
N PRO A 35 -12.44 3.44 11.94
CA PRO A 35 -13.11 2.55 12.88
C PRO A 35 -12.19 1.48 13.51
N LYS A 36 -11.18 1.06 12.75
CA LYS A 36 -10.16 0.11 13.18
C LYS A 36 -8.81 0.60 12.71
N SER A 37 -7.91 0.85 13.66
CA SER A 37 -6.51 1.20 13.45
C SER A 37 -5.59 0.05 13.84
N ILE A 38 -4.29 0.27 13.71
CA ILE A 38 -3.27 -0.74 14.00
C ILE A 38 -3.19 -1.09 15.48
N ASP A 39 -3.44 -0.10 16.35
CA ASP A 39 -3.33 -0.22 17.81
C ASP A 39 -4.69 -0.35 18.52
N GLN A 40 -5.77 0.07 17.86
CA GLN A 40 -7.11 0.17 18.44
C GLN A 40 -8.19 -0.35 17.49
N SER A 41 -9.27 -0.89 18.04
CA SER A 41 -10.43 -1.30 17.25
C SER A 41 -11.72 -1.11 18.03
N ILE A 42 -12.73 -0.51 17.39
CA ILE A 42 -14.05 -0.29 17.99
C ILE A 42 -14.80 -1.63 18.20
N ASP A 43 -14.56 -2.62 17.34
CA ASP A 43 -15.40 -3.83 17.25
C ASP A 43 -14.82 -5.07 17.97
N VAL A 44 -13.61 -5.01 18.53
CA VAL A 44 -13.01 -6.17 19.22
C VAL A 44 -13.30 -6.07 20.71
N GLY A 45 -14.53 -6.44 21.07
CA GLY A 45 -14.92 -6.69 22.45
C GLY A 45 -14.24 -7.96 22.96
N GLY A 46 -13.24 -7.79 23.84
CA GLY A 46 -12.62 -8.86 24.62
C GLY A 46 -11.11 -9.03 24.38
N PRO A 47 -10.38 -9.59 25.36
CA PRO A 47 -8.95 -9.85 25.22
C PRO A 47 -8.72 -10.87 24.10
N VAL A 48 -8.09 -10.43 23.02
CA VAL A 48 -7.70 -11.32 21.91
C VAL A 48 -6.61 -12.27 22.39
N ASN A 49 -6.74 -13.54 22.04
CA ASN A 49 -5.66 -14.50 22.26
C ASN A 49 -4.41 -14.06 21.46
N LEU A 50 -3.29 -13.84 22.15
CA LEU A 50 -2.06 -13.33 21.53
C LEU A 50 -1.59 -14.21 20.35
N SER A 51 -1.69 -15.53 20.47
CA SER A 51 -1.26 -16.44 19.40
C SER A 51 -2.16 -16.33 18.17
N GLU A 52 -3.48 -16.21 18.38
CA GLU A 52 -4.45 -15.96 17.32
C GLU A 52 -4.16 -14.65 16.59
N ALA A 53 -3.91 -13.56 17.34
CA ALA A 53 -3.60 -12.26 16.76
C ALA A 53 -2.35 -12.30 15.88
N ILE A 54 -1.28 -12.95 16.34
CA ILE A 54 -0.04 -13.10 15.59
C ILE A 54 -0.28 -13.92 14.31
N VAL A 55 -0.96 -15.06 14.40
CA VAL A 55 -1.22 -15.94 13.25
C VAL A 55 -2.08 -15.22 12.21
N VAL A 56 -3.18 -14.57 12.64
CA VAL A 56 -4.07 -13.84 11.73
C VAL A 56 -3.33 -12.69 11.06
N ASN A 57 -2.62 -11.85 11.82
CA ASN A 57 -1.90 -10.71 11.27
C ASN A 57 -0.81 -11.14 10.28
N LEU A 58 0.02 -12.13 10.64
CA LEU A 58 1.05 -12.65 9.74
C LEU A 58 0.46 -13.29 8.49
N THR A 59 -0.69 -13.96 8.60
CA THR A 59 -1.39 -14.53 7.44
C THR A 59 -1.89 -13.44 6.50
N LEU A 60 -2.50 -12.38 7.04
CA LEU A 60 -2.99 -11.24 6.25
C LEU A 60 -1.83 -10.50 5.55
N MET A 61 -0.73 -10.28 6.27
CA MET A 61 0.47 -9.66 5.71
C MET A 61 1.11 -10.54 4.63
N SER A 62 1.20 -11.84 4.86
CA SER A 62 1.73 -12.80 3.88
C SER A 62 0.84 -12.87 2.64
N LEU A 63 -0.48 -12.84 2.80
CA LEU A 63 -1.43 -12.82 1.69
C LEU A 63 -1.19 -11.60 0.80
N PHE A 64 -1.04 -10.42 1.40
CA PHE A 64 -0.70 -9.19 0.66
C PHE A 64 0.66 -9.32 -0.04
N ALA A 65 1.71 -9.71 0.67
CA ALA A 65 3.06 -9.84 0.13
C ALA A 65 3.11 -10.83 -1.05
N ILE A 66 2.54 -12.03 -0.88
CA ILE A 66 2.52 -13.07 -1.90
C ILE A 66 1.73 -12.60 -3.12
N GLN A 67 0.53 -12.05 -2.95
CA GLN A 67 -0.25 -11.57 -4.08
C GLN A 67 0.48 -10.45 -4.83
N HIS A 68 1.02 -9.47 -4.11
CA HIS A 68 1.73 -8.33 -4.68
C HIS A 68 2.97 -8.80 -5.47
N SER A 69 3.83 -9.63 -4.88
CA SER A 69 5.02 -10.16 -5.55
C SER A 69 4.67 -11.08 -6.72
N VAL A 70 3.70 -11.99 -6.59
CA VAL A 70 3.31 -12.90 -7.68
C VAL A 70 2.81 -12.11 -8.88
N MET A 71 1.95 -11.12 -8.67
CA MET A 71 1.42 -10.32 -9.77
C MET A 71 2.46 -9.34 -10.36
N ALA A 72 3.51 -9.01 -9.61
CA ALA A 72 4.64 -8.22 -10.11
C ALA A 72 5.53 -9.02 -11.08
N ARG A 73 5.56 -10.36 -11.00
CA ARG A 73 6.44 -11.22 -11.81
C ARG A 73 6.10 -11.18 -13.31
N PRO A 74 7.11 -11.11 -14.21
CA PRO A 74 6.90 -11.10 -15.66
C PRO A 74 6.10 -12.31 -16.19
N ALA A 75 6.29 -13.49 -15.59
CA ALA A 75 5.57 -14.69 -16.00
C ALA A 75 4.06 -14.58 -15.73
N PHE A 76 3.68 -14.12 -14.54
CA PHE A 76 2.27 -13.91 -14.19
C PHE A 76 1.66 -12.81 -15.05
N LYS A 77 2.41 -11.72 -15.28
CA LYS A 77 2.02 -10.64 -16.19
C LYS A 77 1.69 -11.15 -17.59
N ARG A 78 2.54 -12.00 -18.19
CA ARG A 78 2.30 -12.62 -19.50
C ARG A 78 1.10 -13.57 -19.50
N TRP A 79 0.90 -14.32 -18.42
CA TRP A 79 -0.26 -15.21 -18.27
C TRP A 79 -1.56 -14.41 -18.17
N LEU A 80 -1.60 -13.35 -17.36
CA LEU A 80 -2.80 -12.55 -17.11
C LEU A 80 -3.33 -11.88 -18.39
N VAL A 81 -2.45 -11.46 -19.30
CA VAL A 81 -2.83 -10.86 -20.60
C VAL A 81 -3.53 -11.86 -21.53
N LYS A 82 -3.41 -13.17 -21.29
CA LYS A 82 -4.18 -14.18 -22.03
C LYS A 82 -5.66 -14.22 -21.61
N ILE A 83 -5.98 -13.70 -20.42
CA ILE A 83 -7.31 -13.74 -19.82
C ILE A 83 -7.97 -12.35 -19.87
N LEU A 84 -7.19 -11.30 -19.61
CA LEU A 84 -7.66 -9.91 -19.53
C LEU A 84 -7.01 -9.05 -20.62
N PRO A 85 -7.71 -8.02 -21.13
CA PRO A 85 -7.09 -7.03 -22.02
C PRO A 85 -5.87 -6.39 -21.36
N LEU A 86 -4.81 -6.16 -22.16
CA LEU A 86 -3.55 -5.57 -21.68
C LEU A 86 -3.76 -4.25 -20.91
N ALA A 87 -4.73 -3.45 -21.33
CA ALA A 87 -5.08 -2.18 -20.68
C ALA A 87 -5.67 -2.35 -19.26
N CYS A 88 -6.27 -3.51 -18.94
CA CYS A 88 -6.82 -3.80 -17.61
C CYS A 88 -5.78 -4.35 -16.63
N GLN A 89 -4.65 -4.86 -17.13
CA GLN A 89 -3.70 -5.63 -16.34
C GLN A 89 -3.24 -4.87 -15.08
N ARG A 90 -2.89 -3.58 -15.24
CA ARG A 90 -2.42 -2.74 -14.14
C ARG A 90 -3.54 -2.34 -13.19
N SER A 91 -4.71 -1.96 -13.69
CA SER A 91 -5.87 -1.67 -12.85
C SER A 91 -6.31 -2.90 -12.04
N THR A 92 -6.20 -4.10 -12.61
CA THR A 92 -6.49 -5.36 -11.93
C THR A 92 -5.52 -5.63 -10.80
N TYR A 93 -4.22 -5.42 -11.05
CA TYR A 93 -3.20 -5.47 -10.00
C TYR A 93 -3.56 -4.56 -8.83
N VAL A 94 -3.85 -3.28 -9.14
CA VAL A 94 -4.17 -2.27 -8.14
C VAL A 94 -5.41 -2.63 -7.35
N LEU A 95 -6.49 -3.03 -8.03
CA LEU A 95 -7.74 -3.42 -7.39
C LEU A 95 -7.54 -4.58 -6.43
N LEU A 96 -6.89 -5.67 -6.86
CA LEU A 96 -6.68 -6.85 -6.02
C LEU A 96 -5.80 -6.53 -4.81
N SER A 97 -4.70 -5.79 -5.01
CA SER A 97 -3.84 -5.36 -3.90
C SER A 97 -4.61 -4.48 -2.90
N SER A 98 -5.45 -3.55 -3.38
CA SER A 98 -6.28 -2.70 -2.53
C SER A 98 -7.38 -3.47 -1.78
N LEU A 99 -7.99 -4.47 -2.40
CA LEU A 99 -8.99 -5.32 -1.74
C LEU A 99 -8.37 -6.17 -0.64
N ILE A 100 -7.19 -6.74 -0.86
CA ILE A 100 -6.46 -7.49 0.16
C ILE A 100 -6.01 -6.56 1.29
N LEU A 101 -5.60 -5.33 0.96
CA LEU A 101 -5.25 -4.33 1.95
C LEU A 101 -6.46 -3.93 2.82
N LEU A 102 -7.64 -3.73 2.22
CA LEU A 102 -8.89 -3.50 2.96
C LEU A 102 -9.28 -4.71 3.83
N LEU A 103 -9.08 -5.93 3.33
CA LEU A 103 -9.27 -7.15 4.12
C LEU A 103 -8.30 -7.20 5.31
N LEU A 104 -7.04 -6.82 5.11
CA LEU A 104 -6.05 -6.71 6.17
C LEU A 104 -6.53 -5.74 7.24
N PHE A 105 -6.93 -4.52 6.87
CA PHE A 105 -7.44 -3.55 7.83
C PHE A 105 -8.64 -4.08 8.60
N TRP A 106 -9.58 -4.71 7.89
CA TRP A 106 -10.80 -5.23 8.51
C TRP A 106 -10.52 -6.37 9.50
N GLN A 107 -9.65 -7.31 9.12
CA GLN A 107 -9.38 -8.51 9.91
C GLN A 107 -8.18 -8.38 10.85
N TRP A 108 -7.50 -7.23 10.85
CA TRP A 108 -6.41 -6.94 11.76
C TRP A 108 -6.83 -7.12 13.22
N ARG A 109 -5.93 -7.73 13.99
CA ARG A 109 -6.07 -8.00 15.42
C ARG A 109 -5.04 -7.14 16.18
N PRO A 110 -5.46 -6.03 16.81
CA PRO A 110 -4.54 -5.19 17.56
C PRO A 110 -3.90 -5.97 18.72
N ILE A 111 -2.60 -5.78 18.91
CA ILE A 111 -1.86 -6.33 20.06
C ILE A 111 -1.38 -5.14 20.87
N SER A 112 -2.24 -4.64 21.76
CA SER A 112 -2.09 -3.36 22.46
C SER A 112 -0.99 -3.34 23.54
N THR A 113 -0.16 -4.38 23.65
CA THR A 113 0.99 -4.39 24.55
C THR A 113 1.95 -3.25 24.16
N PRO A 114 2.17 -2.25 25.02
CA PRO A 114 3.03 -1.12 24.70
C PRO A 114 4.50 -1.55 24.66
N ILE A 115 5.23 -1.12 23.63
CA ILE A 115 6.69 -1.26 23.50
C ILE A 115 7.36 0.05 23.92
N TRP A 116 6.89 1.18 23.38
CA TRP A 116 7.26 2.51 23.85
C TRP A 116 6.09 3.48 23.73
N GLN A 117 6.12 4.47 24.61
CA GLN A 117 5.24 5.63 24.56
C GLN A 117 6.08 6.86 24.90
N THR A 118 5.96 7.90 24.08
CA THR A 118 6.72 9.14 24.25
C THR A 118 5.76 10.32 24.34
N SER A 119 6.20 11.38 25.02
CA SER A 119 5.41 12.59 25.23
C SER A 119 6.23 13.85 24.96
N GLY A 120 5.55 15.00 24.87
CA GLY A 120 6.19 16.29 24.66
C GLY A 120 6.86 16.42 23.30
N VAL A 121 8.05 17.04 23.26
CA VAL A 121 8.76 17.35 22.02
C VAL A 121 9.11 16.09 21.22
N ALA A 122 9.49 15.01 21.88
CA ALA A 122 9.82 13.75 21.22
C ALA A 122 8.64 13.17 20.42
N ALA A 123 7.43 13.23 21.00
CA ALA A 123 6.21 12.77 20.34
C ALA A 123 5.86 13.61 19.10
N TRP A 124 6.06 14.93 19.17
CA TRP A 124 5.86 15.83 18.03
C TRP A 124 6.88 15.59 16.92
N LEU A 125 8.15 15.32 17.26
CA LEU A 125 9.18 14.99 16.28
C LEU A 125 8.87 13.67 15.57
N LEU A 126 8.46 12.63 16.30
CA LEU A 126 8.07 11.35 15.72
C LEU A 126 6.87 11.49 14.79
N THR A 127 5.84 12.22 15.23
CA THR A 127 4.68 12.57 14.39
C THR A 127 5.08 13.38 13.15
N GLY A 128 6.02 14.30 13.27
CA GLY A 128 6.56 15.06 12.13
C GLY A 128 7.26 14.16 11.12
N ILE A 129 8.08 13.23 11.58
CA ILE A 129 8.79 12.24 10.72
C ILE A 129 7.78 11.29 10.06
N HIS A 130 6.74 10.87 10.78
CA HIS A 130 5.65 10.05 10.26
C HIS A 130 5.01 10.69 9.02
N TRP A 131 4.55 11.94 9.16
CA TRP A 131 3.92 12.69 8.08
C TRP A 131 4.89 13.04 6.95
N LEU A 132 6.16 13.30 7.28
CA LEU A 132 7.19 13.45 6.26
C LEU A 132 7.37 12.16 5.45
N GLY A 133 7.33 10.99 6.09
CA GLY A 133 7.35 9.69 5.43
C GLY A 133 6.21 9.52 4.43
N TRP A 134 4.98 9.83 4.85
CA TRP A 134 3.80 9.82 3.96
C TRP A 134 3.93 10.80 2.80
N LEU A 135 4.41 12.02 3.06
CA LEU A 135 4.61 13.03 2.03
C LEU A 135 5.66 12.58 1.00
N ILE A 136 6.78 12.00 1.44
CA ILE A 136 7.80 11.44 0.56
C ILE A 136 7.22 10.31 -0.28
N ALA A 137 6.46 9.39 0.33
CA ALA A 137 5.83 8.29 -0.37
C ALA A 137 4.87 8.80 -1.45
N PHE A 138 3.95 9.71 -1.09
CA PHE A 138 2.99 10.29 -2.01
C PHE A 138 3.67 11.07 -3.15
N ALA A 139 4.62 11.95 -2.84
CA ALA A 139 5.38 12.71 -3.84
C ALA A 139 6.13 11.78 -4.81
N SER A 140 6.71 10.68 -4.30
CA SER A 140 7.40 9.69 -5.14
C SER A 140 6.47 9.04 -6.16
N THR A 141 5.19 8.82 -5.85
CA THR A 141 4.23 8.28 -6.83
C THR A 141 3.97 9.24 -7.99
N HIS A 142 3.84 10.55 -7.71
CA HIS A 142 3.66 11.58 -8.75
C HIS A 142 4.89 11.73 -9.65
N MET A 143 6.07 11.53 -9.08
CA MET A 143 7.35 11.59 -9.78
C MET A 143 7.55 10.47 -10.81
N ILE A 144 6.97 9.28 -10.59
CA ILE A 144 7.06 8.14 -11.52
C ILE A 144 5.95 8.17 -12.59
N ASP A 145 5.01 9.13 -12.52
CA ASP A 145 3.70 9.15 -13.21
C ASP A 145 2.63 8.35 -12.46
N HIS A 146 1.96 9.00 -11.51
CA HIS A 146 0.93 8.43 -10.63
C HIS A 146 -0.19 7.72 -11.42
N PHE A 147 -0.68 8.35 -12.49
CA PHE A 147 -1.77 7.77 -13.28
C PHE A 147 -1.33 6.58 -14.13
N ASP A 148 -0.06 6.59 -14.57
CA ASP A 148 0.54 5.41 -15.16
C ASP A 148 0.66 4.29 -14.12
N LEU A 149 1.19 4.57 -12.94
CA LEU A 149 1.39 3.60 -11.85
C LEU A 149 0.10 2.86 -11.46
N PHE A 150 -1.05 3.54 -11.52
CA PHE A 150 -2.35 2.96 -11.15
C PHE A 150 -3.20 2.45 -12.34
N GLY A 151 -2.71 2.52 -13.58
CA GLY A 151 -3.40 1.92 -14.73
C GLY A 151 -4.36 2.84 -15.49
N LEU A 152 -4.59 4.07 -15.00
CA LEU A 152 -5.53 5.02 -15.60
C LEU A 152 -5.06 5.51 -16.97
N ARG A 153 -3.75 5.72 -17.14
CA ARG A 153 -3.18 6.14 -18.42
C ARG A 153 -3.37 5.07 -19.51
N GLN A 154 -3.13 3.80 -19.18
CA GLN A 154 -3.32 2.66 -20.09
C GLN A 154 -4.79 2.55 -20.53
N ALA A 155 -5.72 2.69 -19.57
CA ALA A 155 -7.14 2.63 -19.85
C ALA A 155 -7.63 3.79 -20.74
N PHE A 156 -7.14 5.01 -20.49
CA PHE A 156 -7.48 6.19 -21.28
C PHE A 156 -6.94 6.14 -22.71
N VAL A 157 -5.69 5.66 -22.86
CA VAL A 157 -5.06 5.42 -24.18
C VAL A 157 -5.82 4.35 -24.96
N ALA A 158 -6.18 3.24 -24.31
CA ALA A 158 -7.02 2.20 -24.90
C ALA A 158 -8.40 2.72 -25.31
N PHE A 159 -8.98 3.63 -24.52
CA PHE A 159 -10.23 4.31 -24.84
C PHE A 159 -10.14 5.15 -26.11
N ARG A 160 -9.07 5.95 -26.23
CA ARG A 160 -8.76 6.75 -27.43
C ARG A 160 -8.38 5.91 -28.66
N GLY A 161 -8.07 4.62 -28.47
CA GLY A 161 -7.68 3.73 -29.55
C GLY A 161 -6.27 3.96 -30.07
N THR A 162 -5.43 4.65 -29.31
CA THR A 162 -4.02 4.90 -29.63
C THR A 162 -3.13 3.82 -29.02
N GLU A 163 -1.94 3.60 -29.58
CA GLU A 163 -0.99 2.62 -29.04
C GLU A 163 -0.56 2.97 -27.60
N ILE A 164 -0.39 1.94 -26.76
CA ILE A 164 0.07 2.12 -25.37
C ILE A 164 1.53 2.57 -25.42
N PRO A 165 1.86 3.81 -25.03
CA PRO A 165 3.24 4.28 -25.08
C PRO A 165 4.09 3.49 -24.09
N GLY A 166 5.33 3.17 -24.48
CA GLY A 166 6.31 2.57 -23.57
C GLY A 166 6.57 3.49 -22.37
N GLN A 167 6.81 2.91 -21.19
CA GLN A 167 7.12 3.68 -19.99
C GLN A 167 8.44 4.42 -20.19
N SER A 168 8.40 5.76 -20.21
CA SER A 168 9.61 6.56 -20.02
C SER A 168 9.84 6.75 -18.53
N PHE A 169 10.65 5.90 -17.93
CA PHE A 169 11.08 6.10 -16.55
C PHE A 169 12.03 7.30 -16.54
N ARG A 170 11.50 8.50 -16.28
CA ARG A 170 12.33 9.67 -15.98
C ARG A 170 12.78 9.54 -14.53
N THR A 171 14.01 9.92 -14.21
CA THR A 171 14.57 9.89 -12.84
C THR A 171 14.52 11.29 -12.22
N PRO A 172 13.38 11.73 -11.64
CA PRO A 172 13.27 13.06 -11.05
C PRO A 172 13.86 13.14 -9.63
N LEU A 173 14.33 14.34 -9.28
CA LEU A 173 14.88 14.84 -8.00
C LEU A 173 15.15 13.82 -6.87
N LEU A 174 14.14 13.29 -6.17
CA LEU A 174 14.31 12.37 -5.04
C LEU A 174 15.05 11.08 -5.43
N TYR A 175 14.84 10.60 -6.66
CA TYR A 175 15.55 9.45 -7.23
C TYR A 175 17.05 9.71 -7.46
N LYS A 176 17.50 10.97 -7.41
CA LYS A 176 18.93 11.33 -7.43
C LYS A 176 19.58 11.20 -6.05
N ILE A 177 18.80 11.23 -4.97
CA ILE A 177 19.29 11.16 -3.59
C ILE A 177 19.22 9.73 -3.07
N VAL A 178 18.07 9.06 -3.26
CA VAL A 178 17.82 7.70 -2.78
C VAL A 178 17.25 6.87 -3.93
N ARG A 179 17.74 5.63 -4.09
CA ARG A 179 17.29 4.74 -5.19
C ARG A 179 15.80 4.39 -5.14
N HIS A 180 15.23 4.31 -3.93
CA HIS A 180 13.82 3.94 -3.70
C HIS A 180 13.17 4.89 -2.68
N PRO A 181 12.87 6.14 -3.06
CA PRO A 181 12.32 7.15 -2.14
C PRO A 181 10.92 6.77 -1.62
N LEU A 182 10.12 6.08 -2.44
CA LEU A 182 8.82 5.54 -2.02
C LEU A 182 8.95 4.57 -0.84
N MET A 183 9.91 3.64 -0.91
CA MET A 183 10.15 2.65 0.15
C MET A 183 10.67 3.30 1.42
N LEU A 184 11.56 4.30 1.29
CA LEU A 184 12.03 5.08 2.43
C LEU A 184 10.86 5.82 3.10
N GLY A 185 9.97 6.43 2.32
CA GLY A 185 8.78 7.10 2.83
C GLY A 185 7.90 6.18 3.68
N PHE A 186 7.63 4.96 3.19
CA PHE A 186 6.88 3.96 3.96
C PHE A 186 7.59 3.53 5.25
N LEU A 187 8.91 3.30 5.22
CA LEU A 187 9.66 2.94 6.43
C LEU A 187 9.59 4.05 7.48
N LEU A 188 9.76 5.31 7.08
CA LEU A 188 9.62 6.44 8.01
C LEU A 188 8.21 6.52 8.59
N ALA A 189 7.18 6.36 7.75
CA ALA A 189 5.79 6.39 8.19
C ALA A 189 5.45 5.25 9.17
N PHE A 190 5.97 4.04 8.95
CA PHE A 190 5.62 2.88 9.77
C PHE A 190 6.41 2.79 11.08
N TRP A 191 7.62 3.37 11.13
CA TRP A 191 8.47 3.31 12.32
C TRP A 191 8.35 4.53 13.22
N ALA A 192 8.17 5.72 12.64
CA ALA A 192 8.07 6.94 13.43
C ALA A 192 6.65 7.09 13.99
N THR A 193 6.44 6.56 15.20
CA THR A 193 5.19 6.75 15.94
C THR A 193 5.50 7.07 17.41
N PRO A 194 4.78 8.03 18.02
CA PRO A 194 4.95 8.33 19.44
C PRO A 194 4.51 7.19 20.35
N GLU A 195 3.61 6.33 19.88
CA GLU A 195 3.09 5.14 20.56
C GLU A 195 3.31 3.93 19.67
N MET A 196 4.12 2.98 20.15
CA MET A 196 4.37 1.72 19.45
C MET A 196 3.87 0.58 20.31
N THR A 197 2.94 -0.21 19.77
CA THR A 197 2.52 -1.47 20.36
C THR A 197 3.25 -2.64 19.72
N ALA A 198 3.15 -3.83 20.34
CA ALA A 198 3.67 -5.06 19.77
C ALA A 198 3.07 -5.37 18.39
N GLY A 199 1.79 -5.03 18.17
CA GLY A 199 1.11 -5.21 16.89
C GLY A 199 1.65 -4.27 15.81
N HIS A 200 1.85 -2.99 16.15
CA HIS A 200 2.46 -2.02 15.26
C HIS A 200 3.91 -2.41 14.94
N LEU A 201 4.68 -2.84 15.93
CA LEU A 201 6.06 -3.28 15.74
C LEU A 201 6.14 -4.51 14.81
N LEU A 202 5.25 -5.49 14.99
CA LEU A 202 5.12 -6.64 14.10
C LEU A 202 4.87 -6.21 12.65
N PHE A 203 3.92 -5.28 12.45
CA PHE A 203 3.63 -4.72 11.14
C PHE A 203 4.84 -4.00 10.53
N ALA A 204 5.53 -3.16 11.30
CA ALA A 204 6.68 -2.40 10.84
C ALA A 204 7.84 -3.31 10.44
N ILE A 205 8.16 -4.33 11.27
CA ILE A 205 9.21 -5.31 10.99
C ILE A 205 8.88 -6.13 9.75
N ALA A 206 7.67 -6.69 9.65
CA ALA A 206 7.31 -7.53 8.51
C ALA A 206 7.25 -6.74 7.19
N ASN A 207 6.76 -5.51 7.19
CA ASN A 207 6.86 -4.63 6.00
C ASN A 207 8.32 -4.27 5.67
N THR A 208 9.17 -4.04 6.67
CA THR A 208 10.59 -3.78 6.44
C THR A 208 11.27 -4.98 5.79
N ALA A 209 11.02 -6.19 6.30
CA ALA A 209 11.54 -7.43 5.72
C ALA A 209 11.09 -7.60 4.25
N TYR A 210 9.80 -7.38 3.99
CA TYR A 210 9.24 -7.44 2.64
C TYR A 210 9.89 -6.42 1.68
N ILE A 211 10.06 -5.16 2.11
CA ILE A 211 10.71 -4.09 1.33
C ILE A 211 12.18 -4.40 1.02
N LEU A 212 12.85 -5.16 1.89
CA LEU A 212 14.24 -5.57 1.67
C LEU A 212 14.32 -6.76 0.70
N ASP A 213 13.39 -7.71 0.78
CA ASP A 213 13.32 -8.87 -0.12
C ASP A 213 12.93 -8.46 -1.55
N ASP A 214 11.93 -7.59 -1.70
CA ASP A 214 11.42 -7.11 -3.00
C ASP A 214 12.49 -6.34 -3.81
N ARG A 215 13.54 -5.82 -3.15
CA ARG A 215 14.68 -5.16 -3.83
C ARG A 215 15.61 -6.12 -4.57
N PHE A 216 15.46 -7.43 -4.40
CA PHE A 216 16.27 -8.47 -5.06
C PHE A 216 15.54 -9.17 -6.22
N HIS A 217 14.40 -8.65 -6.67
CA HIS A 217 13.62 -9.15 -7.81
C HIS A 217 13.41 -8.08 -8.90
#